data_AF-A0A5N9F218-F1
#
_entry.id   AF-A0A5N9F218-F1
#
_cell.length_a   1.000
_cell.length_b   1.000
_cell.length_c   1.000
_cell.angle_alpha   90.00
_cell.angle_beta   90.00
_cell.angle_gamma   90.00
#
_symmetry.space_group_name_H-M   'P 1'
#
loop_
_entity.id
_entity.type
_entity.pdbx_description
1 polymer ?
#
loop_
_entity_poly.entity_id
_entity_poly.type
_entity_poly.pdbx_seq_one_letter_code
_entity_poly.pdbx_strand_id
1 'polypeptide(L)'
;MMIPSAAPMLLLFASVNRKRRQESRPFVPTSVFLSGYLAVWTGFALLATLGNWGLHQASLLTSMMGGSSSGYLGGGLLLVAGAFQWSQLKYACLTHCRSPLSFLMSDWRNGTRGAFLMGLVHGKYCLGCCWILMALLFVLGVMNLVWIAALAAFVLAEKVAPAGIKMSRVTGGLLVIWGAWAMLAAAI
;
A
#
# COMPACT_ATOMS: atom_id res chain seq x y z
N MET A 1 2.19 8.48 -2.20
CA MET A 1 3.56 7.92 -2.22
C MET A 1 3.62 6.44 -2.66
N MET A 2 2.89 6.02 -3.70
CA MET A 2 2.96 4.61 -4.20
C MET A 2 2.95 4.50 -5.73
N ILE A 3 3.11 5.62 -6.43
CA ILE A 3 3.12 5.68 -7.90
C ILE A 3 4.17 4.73 -8.52
N PRO A 4 5.39 4.56 -7.97
CA PRO A 4 6.35 3.60 -8.52
C PRO A 4 5.82 2.15 -8.53
N SER A 5 4.97 1.79 -7.55
CA SER A 5 4.37 0.47 -7.50
C SER A 5 3.31 0.21 -8.58
N ALA A 6 2.74 1.29 -9.15
CA ALA A 6 1.83 1.23 -10.28
C ALA A 6 2.55 1.31 -11.64
N ALA A 7 3.89 1.52 -11.66
CA ALA A 7 4.64 1.73 -12.89
C ALA A 7 4.51 0.58 -13.90
N PRO A 8 4.60 -0.72 -13.53
CA PRO A 8 4.44 -1.81 -14.50
C PRO A 8 3.07 -1.78 -15.18
N MET A 9 2.02 -1.45 -14.41
CA MET A 9 0.65 -1.37 -14.90
C MET A 9 0.43 -0.15 -15.79
N LEU A 10 0.98 1.01 -15.41
CA LEU A 10 0.91 2.24 -16.20
C LEU A 10 1.65 2.11 -17.54
N LEU A 11 2.82 1.47 -17.53
CA LEU A 11 3.60 1.19 -18.74
C LEU A 11 2.87 0.23 -19.68
N LEU A 12 2.24 -0.82 -19.14
CA LEU A 12 1.44 -1.76 -19.91
C LEU A 12 0.18 -1.09 -20.49
N PHE A 13 -0.53 -0.28 -19.70
CA PHE A 13 -1.70 0.47 -20.18
C PHE A 13 -1.32 1.49 -21.26
N ALA A 14 -0.15 2.14 -21.11
CA ALA A 14 0.40 3.05 -22.10
C ALA A 14 0.80 2.33 -23.40
N SER A 15 1.43 1.14 -23.31
CA SER A 15 1.84 0.37 -24.50
C SER A 15 0.63 -0.12 -25.30
N VAL A 16 -0.42 -0.60 -24.63
CA VAL A 16 -1.68 -1.01 -25.29
C VAL A 16 -2.39 0.17 -25.93
N ASN A 17 -2.46 1.33 -25.26
CA ASN A 17 -3.06 2.53 -25.86
C ASN A 17 -2.22 3.06 -27.03
N ARG A 18 -0.89 2.98 -26.97
CA ARG A 18 -0.02 3.35 -28.10
C ARG A 18 -0.29 2.48 -29.33
N LYS A 19 -0.45 1.16 -29.14
CA LYS A 19 -0.83 0.23 -30.21
C LYS A 19 -2.22 0.55 -30.77
N ARG A 20 -3.21 0.79 -29.91
CA ARG A 20 -4.56 1.20 -30.34
C ARG A 20 -4.57 2.51 -31.12
N ARG A 21 -3.74 3.48 -30.73
CA ARG A 21 -3.57 4.75 -31.45
C ARG A 21 -2.96 4.54 -32.85
N GLN A 22 -2.03 3.60 -33.00
CA GLN A 22 -1.47 3.22 -34.30
C GLN A 22 -2.51 2.52 -35.19
N GLU A 23 -3.45 1.78 -34.58
CA GLU A 23 -4.55 1.10 -35.27
C GLU A 23 -5.80 1.99 -35.47
N SER A 24 -5.71 3.31 -35.26
CA SER A 24 -6.83 4.27 -35.35
C SER A 24 -8.05 3.90 -34.48
N ARG A 25 -7.85 3.11 -33.42
CA ARG A 25 -8.89 2.75 -32.46
C ARG A 25 -9.04 3.83 -31.37
N PRO A 26 -10.22 3.98 -30.77
CA PRO A 26 -10.41 4.89 -29.64
C PRO A 26 -9.38 4.61 -28.53
N PHE A 27 -8.60 5.64 -28.15
CA PHE A 27 -7.59 5.57 -27.10
C PHE A 27 -7.98 6.47 -25.93
N VAL A 28 -7.52 6.11 -24.73
CA VAL A 28 -7.75 6.91 -23.51
C VAL A 28 -6.41 7.28 -22.91
N PRO A 29 -6.19 8.55 -22.51
CA PRO A 29 -4.93 8.93 -21.89
C PRO A 29 -4.70 8.19 -20.56
N THR A 30 -3.49 7.69 -20.36
CA THR A 30 -3.06 6.97 -19.14
C THR A 30 -3.24 7.78 -17.86
N SER A 31 -3.31 9.12 -17.97
CA SER A 31 -3.61 10.02 -16.85
C SER A 31 -4.99 9.76 -16.21
N VAL A 32 -5.98 9.28 -16.98
CA VAL A 32 -7.33 8.97 -16.46
C VAL A 32 -7.33 7.70 -15.61
N PHE A 33 -6.49 6.73 -15.96
CA PHE A 33 -6.25 5.57 -15.09
C PHE A 33 -5.54 6.01 -13.81
N LEU A 34 -4.50 6.84 -13.93
CA LEU A 34 -3.73 7.33 -12.79
C LEU A 34 -4.60 8.17 -11.83
N SER A 35 -5.55 8.97 -12.33
CA SER A 35 -6.43 9.74 -11.47
C SER A 35 -7.35 8.87 -10.61
N GLY A 36 -7.87 7.75 -11.16
CA GLY A 36 -8.62 6.75 -10.38
C GLY A 36 -7.77 6.11 -9.29
N TYR A 37 -6.52 5.75 -9.61
CA TYR A 37 -5.57 5.23 -8.63
C TYR A 37 -5.28 6.25 -7.51
N LEU A 38 -5.03 7.51 -7.89
CA LEU A 38 -4.76 8.59 -6.94
C LEU A 38 -5.96 8.89 -6.05
N ALA A 39 -7.20 8.83 -6.56
CA ALA A 39 -8.40 9.05 -5.77
C ALA A 39 -8.51 8.09 -4.58
N VAL A 40 -8.19 6.80 -4.77
CA VAL A 40 -8.17 5.81 -3.66
C VAL A 40 -7.11 6.17 -2.63
N TRP A 41 -5.91 6.55 -3.09
CA TRP A 41 -4.81 6.92 -2.20
C TRP A 41 -5.06 8.22 -1.45
N THR A 42 -5.71 9.20 -2.07
CA THR A 42 -6.14 10.44 -1.41
C THR A 42 -7.17 10.15 -0.34
N GLY A 43 -8.16 9.29 -0.63
CA GLY A 43 -9.14 8.85 0.37
C GLY A 43 -8.49 8.18 1.58
N PHE A 44 -7.50 7.32 1.34
CA PHE A 44 -6.71 6.74 2.41
C PHE A 44 -5.92 7.77 3.21
N ALA A 45 -5.20 8.68 2.53
CA ALA A 45 -4.44 9.72 3.21
C ALA A 45 -5.33 10.61 4.08
N LEU A 46 -6.54 10.94 3.62
CA LEU A 46 -7.55 11.66 4.40
C LEU A 46 -7.96 10.87 5.64
N LEU A 47 -8.36 9.59 5.49
CA LEU A 47 -8.73 8.73 6.62
C LEU A 47 -7.59 8.58 7.63
N ALA A 48 -6.37 8.44 7.14
CA ALA A 48 -5.19 8.26 7.95
C ALA A 48 -4.81 9.55 8.70
N THR A 49 -5.00 10.71 8.07
CA THR A 49 -4.84 12.04 8.71
C THR A 49 -5.91 12.29 9.76
N LEU A 50 -7.18 11.95 9.48
CA LEU A 50 -8.27 12.04 10.44
C LEU A 50 -8.06 11.10 11.63
N GLY A 51 -7.58 9.88 11.37
CA GLY A 51 -7.21 8.93 12.41
C GLY A 51 -6.10 9.47 13.30
N ASN A 52 -5.04 10.04 12.72
CA ASN A 52 -3.96 10.68 13.46
C ASN A 52 -4.45 11.88 14.29
N TRP A 53 -5.32 12.71 13.71
CA TRP A 53 -5.91 13.85 14.40
C TRP A 53 -6.80 13.42 15.57
N GLY A 54 -7.65 12.40 15.39
CA GLY A 54 -8.49 11.86 16.46
C GLY A 54 -7.66 11.28 17.60
N LEU A 55 -6.59 10.57 17.28
CA LEU A 55 -5.64 10.04 18.26
C LEU A 55 -4.89 11.15 19.03
N HIS A 56 -4.57 12.26 18.36
CA HIS A 56 -3.95 13.43 18.97
C HIS A 56 -4.92 14.18 19.90
N GLN A 57 -6.20 14.30 19.52
CA GLN A 57 -7.26 14.86 20.38
C GLN A 57 -7.52 14.00 21.63
N ALA A 58 -7.41 12.68 21.51
CA ALA A 58 -7.58 11.76 22.64
C ALA A 58 -6.42 11.78 23.67
N SER A 59 -5.41 12.64 23.50
CA SER A 59 -4.19 12.73 24.34
C SER A 59 -3.36 11.42 24.46
N LEU A 60 -3.67 10.41 23.64
CA LEU A 60 -2.96 9.12 23.62
C LEU A 60 -1.60 9.19 22.89
N LEU A 61 -1.30 10.32 22.23
CA LEU A 61 -0.05 10.60 21.54
C LEU A 61 0.50 11.96 21.99
N THR A 62 1.32 11.98 23.05
CA THR A 62 1.97 13.20 23.56
C THR A 62 3.12 13.69 22.68
N SER A 63 3.57 12.94 21.67
CA SER A 63 4.64 13.45 20.82
C SER A 63 4.52 13.02 19.36
N MET A 64 4.46 14.06 18.53
CA MET A 64 4.74 14.10 17.09
C MET A 64 6.14 13.51 16.73
N MET A 65 6.94 13.16 17.74
CA MET A 65 8.24 12.50 17.67
C MET A 65 8.16 11.09 18.29
N GLY A 66 7.72 10.09 17.53
CA GLY A 66 8.18 8.68 17.62
C GLY A 66 8.31 8.00 18.99
N GLY A 67 7.64 8.49 20.03
CA GLY A 67 7.70 7.98 21.40
C GLY A 67 6.29 7.85 21.92
N SER A 68 5.64 6.73 21.60
CA SER A 68 4.37 6.40 22.26
C SER A 68 4.65 6.14 23.74
N SER A 69 4.01 6.89 24.64
CA SER A 69 3.93 6.57 26.07
C SER A 69 3.23 5.22 26.37
N SER A 70 2.86 4.45 25.34
CA SER A 70 2.39 3.08 25.48
C SER A 70 3.04 2.18 24.42
N GLY A 71 4.13 1.50 24.79
CA GLY A 71 4.74 0.46 23.96
C GLY A 71 3.74 -0.65 23.56
N TYR A 72 2.62 -0.76 24.28
CA TYR A 72 1.48 -1.60 23.93
C TYR A 72 0.77 -1.23 22.62
N LEU A 73 0.55 0.06 22.32
CA LEU A 73 -0.10 0.46 21.06
C LEU A 73 0.83 0.21 19.87
N GLY A 74 2.10 0.58 20.00
CA GLY A 74 3.09 0.36 18.95
C GLY A 74 3.38 -1.12 18.70
N GLY A 75 3.57 -1.88 19.77
CA GLY A 75 3.77 -3.33 19.72
C GLY A 75 2.54 -4.08 19.20
N GLY A 76 1.33 -3.67 19.61
CA GLY A 76 0.08 -4.22 19.09
C GLY A 76 -0.07 -4.01 17.59
N LEU A 77 0.25 -2.82 17.08
CA LEU A 77 0.20 -2.54 15.64
C LEU A 77 1.26 -3.34 14.86
N LEU A 78 2.45 -3.53 15.42
CA LEU A 78 3.50 -4.39 14.85
C LEU A 78 3.05 -5.86 14.78
N LEU A 79 2.39 -6.37 15.84
CA LEU A 79 1.83 -7.72 15.86
C LEU A 79 0.74 -7.88 14.79
N VAL A 80 -0.20 -6.94 14.70
CA VAL A 80 -1.26 -6.95 13.67
C VAL A 80 -0.64 -6.87 12.27
N ALA A 81 0.39 -6.06 12.07
CA ALA A 81 1.10 -5.97 10.80
C ALA A 81 1.79 -7.27 10.43
N GLY A 82 2.50 -7.89 11.37
CA GLY A 82 3.13 -9.19 11.16
C GLY A 82 2.11 -10.29 10.85
N ALA A 83 1.02 -10.37 11.61
CA ALA A 83 -0.07 -11.32 11.36
C ALA A 83 -0.73 -11.08 9.98
N PHE A 84 -0.93 -9.82 9.60
CA PHE A 84 -1.46 -9.47 8.29
C PHE A 84 -0.53 -9.90 7.15
N GLN A 85 0.79 -9.86 7.35
CA GLN A 85 1.74 -10.35 6.36
C GLN A 85 1.62 -11.85 6.07
N TRP A 86 1.04 -12.63 6.98
CA TRP A 86 0.72 -14.05 6.79
C TRP A 86 -0.71 -14.32 6.33
N SER A 87 -1.56 -13.30 6.22
CA SER A 87 -2.96 -13.47 5.87
C SER A 87 -3.16 -13.89 4.40
N GLN A 88 -4.10 -14.82 4.18
CA GLN A 88 -4.62 -15.18 2.85
C GLN A 88 -5.12 -13.96 2.08
N LEU A 89 -5.66 -12.96 2.79
CA LEU A 89 -6.13 -11.72 2.18
C LEU A 89 -4.99 -10.93 1.52
N LYS A 90 -3.84 -10.80 2.21
CA LYS A 90 -2.67 -10.13 1.65
C LYS A 90 -2.17 -10.87 0.41
N TYR A 91 -2.09 -12.21 0.47
CA TYR A 91 -1.65 -13.01 -0.67
C TYR A 91 -2.56 -12.85 -1.89
N ALA A 92 -3.88 -12.89 -1.70
CA ALA A 92 -4.85 -12.69 -2.78
C ALA A 92 -4.71 -11.28 -3.40
N CYS A 93 -4.67 -10.23 -2.57
CA CYS A 93 -4.51 -8.86 -3.05
C CYS A 93 -3.17 -8.65 -3.77
N LEU A 94 -2.07 -9.19 -3.23
CA LEU A 94 -0.73 -9.04 -3.82
C LEU A 94 -0.63 -9.76 -5.17
N THR A 95 -1.25 -10.94 -5.30
CA THR A 95 -1.27 -11.70 -6.56
C THR A 95 -1.99 -10.91 -7.65
N HIS A 96 -3.16 -10.33 -7.35
CA HIS A 96 -3.85 -9.45 -8.31
C HIS A 96 -3.08 -8.17 -8.62
N CYS A 97 -2.42 -7.58 -7.62
CA CYS A 97 -1.62 -6.37 -7.82
C CYS A 97 -0.40 -6.63 -8.74
N ARG A 98 0.13 -7.86 -8.71
CA ARG A 98 1.30 -8.31 -9.50
C ARG A 98 0.97 -8.85 -10.89
N SER A 99 -0.30 -9.06 -11.22
CA SER A 99 -0.72 -9.65 -12.50
C SER A 99 -1.31 -8.59 -13.44
N PRO A 100 -0.52 -7.62 -13.94
CA PRO A 100 -1.03 -6.51 -14.74
C PRO A 100 -1.69 -6.98 -16.04
N LEU A 101 -1.12 -8.00 -16.69
CA LEU A 101 -1.67 -8.60 -17.92
C LEU A 101 -3.02 -9.27 -17.69
N SER A 102 -3.14 -10.10 -16.64
CA SER A 102 -4.40 -10.76 -16.30
C SER A 102 -5.51 -9.76 -15.99
N PHE A 103 -5.19 -8.70 -15.26
CA PHE A 103 -6.14 -7.62 -14.98
C PHE A 103 -6.54 -6.90 -16.27
N LEU A 104 -5.57 -6.59 -17.13
CA LEU A 104 -5.85 -5.92 -18.40
C LEU A 104 -6.72 -6.76 -19.33
N MET A 105 -6.54 -8.08 -19.35
CA MET A 105 -7.32 -8.98 -20.21
C MET A 105 -8.73 -9.24 -19.66
N SER A 106 -8.88 -9.35 -18.34
CA SER A 106 -10.17 -9.66 -17.71
C SER A 106 -11.07 -8.43 -17.52
N ASP A 107 -10.48 -7.28 -17.20
CA ASP A 107 -11.21 -6.08 -16.76
C ASP A 107 -11.06 -4.89 -17.73
N TRP A 108 -10.65 -5.12 -18.99
CA TRP A 108 -10.52 -4.03 -19.95
C TRP A 108 -11.85 -3.30 -20.16
N ARG A 109 -11.87 -2.01 -19.79
CA ARG A 109 -13.03 -1.14 -20.01
C ARG A 109 -12.65 0.00 -20.95
N ASN A 110 -13.32 0.06 -22.09
CA ASN A 110 -13.13 1.14 -23.06
C ASN A 110 -13.67 2.48 -22.52
N GLY A 111 -13.11 3.58 -23.03
CA GLY A 111 -13.54 4.95 -22.70
C GLY A 111 -12.94 5.51 -21.41
N THR A 112 -13.10 6.82 -21.21
CA THR A 112 -12.57 7.57 -20.05
C THR A 112 -13.11 7.03 -18.73
N ARG A 113 -14.42 6.78 -18.64
CA ARG A 113 -15.06 6.19 -17.45
C ARG A 113 -14.53 4.78 -17.15
N GLY A 114 -14.26 3.99 -18.19
CA GLY A 114 -13.67 2.66 -18.08
C GLY A 114 -12.26 2.71 -17.48
N ALA A 115 -11.40 3.59 -18.03
CA ALA A 115 -10.04 3.80 -17.54
C ALA A 115 -9.99 4.27 -16.08
N PHE A 116 -10.90 5.18 -15.70
CA PHE A 116 -10.99 5.65 -14.32
C PHE A 116 -11.41 4.53 -13.34
N LEU A 117 -12.42 3.72 -13.71
CA LEU A 117 -12.86 2.57 -12.91
C LEU A 117 -11.75 1.51 -12.79
N MET A 118 -11.01 1.24 -13.87
CA MET A 118 -9.84 0.36 -13.82
C MET A 118 -8.78 0.88 -12.83
N GLY A 119 -8.52 2.19 -12.85
CA GLY A 119 -7.63 2.86 -11.89
C GLY A 119 -8.08 2.71 -10.44
N LEU A 120 -9.38 2.90 -10.17
CA LEU A 120 -9.98 2.70 -8.84
C LEU A 120 -9.85 1.25 -8.36
N VAL A 121 -10.15 0.27 -9.22
CA VAL A 121 -10.07 -1.15 -8.85
C VAL A 121 -8.62 -1.53 -8.55
N HIS A 122 -7.67 -1.13 -9.40
CA HIS A 122 -6.26 -1.38 -9.15
C HIS A 122 -5.75 -0.67 -7.88
N GLY A 123 -6.19 0.57 -7.66
CA GLY A 123 -5.93 1.32 -6.44
C GLY A 123 -6.39 0.59 -5.17
N LYS A 124 -7.59 -0.01 -5.18
CA LYS A 124 -8.11 -0.79 -4.05
C LYS A 124 -7.29 -2.04 -3.75
N TYR A 125 -6.89 -2.82 -4.76
CA TYR A 125 -6.02 -3.98 -4.53
C TYR A 125 -4.64 -3.57 -4.03
N CYS A 126 -4.08 -2.51 -4.63
CA CYS A 126 -2.81 -1.94 -4.22
C CYS A 126 -2.84 -1.45 -2.78
N LEU A 127 -3.91 -0.77 -2.37
CA LEU A 127 -4.11 -0.35 -0.98
C LEU A 127 -4.32 -1.56 -0.07
N GLY A 128 -5.20 -2.48 -0.43
CA GLY A 128 -5.49 -3.68 0.36
C GLY A 128 -4.26 -4.55 0.65
N CYS A 129 -3.27 -4.59 -0.24
CA CYS A 129 -2.05 -5.36 0.01
C CYS A 129 -1.03 -4.68 0.95
N CYS A 130 -1.07 -3.35 1.13
CA CYS A 130 -0.05 -2.60 1.89
C CYS A 130 -0.59 -1.64 2.95
N TRP A 131 -1.91 -1.49 3.10
CA TRP A 131 -2.51 -0.50 4.01
C TRP A 131 -2.03 -0.62 5.46
N ILE A 132 -1.92 -1.84 5.98
CA ILE A 132 -1.42 -2.08 7.36
C ILE A 132 0.06 -1.73 7.50
N LEU A 133 0.88 -1.97 6.48
CA LEU A 133 2.28 -1.52 6.48
C LEU A 133 2.38 0.00 6.42
N MET A 134 1.46 0.67 5.72
CA MET A 134 1.38 2.13 5.73
C MET A 134 0.89 2.65 7.08
N ALA A 135 0.02 1.91 7.78
CA ALA A 135 -0.42 2.27 9.12
C ALA A 135 0.73 2.24 10.15
N LEU A 136 1.77 1.40 9.95
CA LEU A 136 2.96 1.39 10.81
C LEU A 136 3.70 2.73 10.82
N LEU A 137 3.57 3.56 9.77
CA LEU A 137 4.17 4.91 9.75
C LEU A 137 3.63 5.82 10.85
N PHE A 138 2.41 5.58 11.34
CA PHE A 138 1.86 6.34 12.47
C PHE A 138 2.59 6.04 13.79
N VAL A 139 3.14 4.83 13.93
CA VAL A 139 3.88 4.41 15.12
C VAL A 139 5.37 4.71 14.98
N LEU A 140 5.95 4.41 13.81
CA LEU A 140 7.39 4.63 13.54
C LEU A 140 7.74 6.11 13.31
N GLY A 141 6.74 6.96 13.13
CA GLY A 141 6.89 8.41 12.95
C GLY A 141 6.86 8.82 11.47
N VAL A 142 5.84 9.59 11.10
CA VAL A 142 5.65 10.13 9.74
C VAL A 142 6.76 11.14 9.36
N MET A 143 7.48 11.70 10.33
CA MET A 143 8.58 12.65 10.07
C MET A 143 9.92 11.96 9.75
N ASN A 144 10.04 10.64 9.91
CA ASN A 144 11.27 9.94 9.57
C ASN A 144 11.25 9.46 8.10
N LEU A 145 11.86 10.27 7.23
CA LEU A 145 11.98 9.97 5.80
C LEU A 145 12.66 8.62 5.53
N VAL A 146 13.54 8.14 6.42
CA VAL A 146 14.20 6.84 6.28
C VAL A 146 13.19 5.70 6.41
N TRP A 147 12.29 5.76 7.40
CA TRP A 147 11.24 4.75 7.57
C TRP A 147 10.24 4.75 6.42
N ILE A 148 9.85 5.93 5.93
CA ILE A 148 8.99 6.06 4.75
C ILE A 148 9.65 5.43 3.53
N ALA A 149 10.92 5.77 3.27
CA ALA A 149 11.68 5.23 2.15
C ALA A 149 11.86 3.72 2.27
N ALA A 150 12.21 3.21 3.46
CA ALA A 150 12.39 1.78 3.72
C ALA A 150 11.10 0.99 3.49
N LEU A 151 9.96 1.45 4.03
CA LEU A 151 8.67 0.79 3.82
C LEU A 151 8.21 0.88 2.36
N ALA A 152 8.43 2.01 1.68
CA ALA A 152 8.11 2.14 0.26
C ALA A 152 8.97 1.21 -0.61
N ALA A 153 10.27 1.12 -0.35
CA ALA A 153 11.19 0.21 -1.03
C ALA A 153 10.81 -1.26 -0.75
N PHE A 154 10.43 -1.56 0.49
CA PHE A 154 9.99 -2.89 0.88
C PHE A 154 8.71 -3.30 0.14
N VAL A 155 7.68 -2.45 0.12
CA VAL A 155 6.43 -2.70 -0.62
C VAL A 155 6.67 -2.83 -2.12
N LEU A 156 7.61 -2.03 -2.67
CA LEU A 156 8.01 -2.15 -4.07
C LEU A 156 8.68 -3.50 -4.33
N ALA A 157 9.61 -3.92 -3.48
CA ALA A 157 10.27 -5.21 -3.59
C ALA A 157 9.26 -6.36 -3.43
N GLU A 158 8.28 -6.25 -2.52
CA GLU A 158 7.15 -7.17 -2.39
C GLU A 158 6.25 -7.21 -3.62
N LYS A 159 6.29 -6.21 -4.51
CA LYS A 159 5.52 -6.19 -5.77
C LYS A 159 6.34 -6.60 -6.99
N VAL A 160 7.66 -6.43 -6.97
CA VAL A 160 8.53 -6.72 -8.13
C VAL A 160 9.22 -8.08 -8.01
N ALA A 161 9.68 -8.48 -6.83
CA ALA A 161 10.54 -9.67 -6.68
C ALA A 161 9.77 -10.99 -6.88
N PRO A 162 10.24 -11.97 -7.67
CA PRO A 162 9.52 -13.24 -7.88
C PRO A 162 9.20 -13.99 -6.57
N ALA A 163 10.01 -13.79 -5.52
CA ALA A 163 9.82 -14.36 -4.18
C ALA A 163 9.07 -13.45 -3.17
N GLY A 164 8.29 -12.47 -3.62
CA GLY A 164 7.61 -11.49 -2.74
C GLY A 164 6.77 -12.10 -1.62
N ILE A 165 6.16 -13.27 -1.85
CA ILE A 165 5.43 -14.05 -0.84
C ILE A 165 6.34 -14.52 0.28
N LYS A 166 7.52 -15.07 -0.04
CA LYS A 166 8.50 -15.52 0.96
C LYS A 166 9.02 -14.33 1.76
N MET A 167 9.27 -13.21 1.08
CA MET A 167 9.72 -11.97 1.71
C MET A 167 8.69 -11.45 2.71
N SER A 168 7.41 -11.39 2.32
CA SER A 168 6.28 -11.08 3.22
C SER A 168 6.23 -12.00 4.43
N ARG A 169 6.49 -13.30 4.27
CA ARG A 169 6.48 -14.24 5.41
C ARG A 169 7.61 -13.96 6.39
N VAL A 170 8.82 -13.71 5.89
CA VAL A 170 10.00 -13.45 6.71
C VAL A 170 9.84 -12.14 7.48
N THR A 171 9.43 -11.08 6.80
CA THR A 171 9.18 -9.80 7.45
C THR A 171 8.00 -9.87 8.42
N GLY A 172 7.04 -10.76 8.19
CA GLY A 172 5.90 -10.95 9.09
C GLY A 172 6.40 -11.45 10.44
N GLY A 173 7.30 -12.42 10.41
CA GLY A 173 7.98 -12.93 11.59
C GLY A 173 8.81 -11.86 12.30
N LEU A 174 9.59 -11.08 11.56
CA LEU A 174 10.38 -9.98 12.12
C LEU A 174 9.50 -8.94 12.82
N LEU A 175 8.37 -8.55 12.19
CA LEU A 175 7.43 -7.60 12.77
C LEU A 175 6.76 -8.15 14.04
N VAL A 176 6.41 -9.45 14.06
CA VAL A 176 5.84 -10.09 15.26
C VAL A 176 6.85 -10.14 16.40
N ILE A 177 8.09 -10.56 16.12
CA ILE A 177 9.17 -10.63 17.11
C ILE A 177 9.45 -9.24 17.67
N TRP A 178 9.55 -8.24 16.80
CA TRP A 178 9.80 -6.87 17.21
C TRP A 178 8.64 -6.28 18.02
N GLY A 179 7.40 -6.53 17.60
CA GLY A 179 6.20 -6.12 18.33
C GLY A 179 6.12 -6.74 19.73
N ALA A 180 6.38 -8.05 19.83
CA ALA A 180 6.43 -8.76 21.11
C ALA A 180 7.53 -8.22 22.02
N TRP A 181 8.73 -7.97 21.48
CA TRP A 181 9.83 -7.38 22.22
C TRP A 181 9.50 -5.97 22.71
N ALA A 182 8.88 -5.13 21.87
CA ALA A 182 8.47 -3.78 22.25
C ALA A 182 7.41 -3.78 23.37
N MET A 183 6.49 -4.75 23.38
CA MET A 183 5.52 -4.91 24.47
C MET A 183 6.17 -5.40 25.76
N LEU A 184 7.10 -6.35 25.67
CA LEU A 184 7.85 -6.86 26.82
C LEU A 184 8.74 -5.78 27.43
N ALA A 185 9.46 -5.01 26.60
CA ALA A 185 10.29 -3.90 27.05
C ALA A 185 9.47 -2.76 27.68
N ALA A 186 8.20 -2.61 27.31
CA ALA A 186 7.29 -1.65 27.94
C ALA A 186 6.66 -2.16 29.25
N ALA A 187 6.80 -3.45 29.55
CA ALA A 187 6.29 -4.08 30.77
C ALA A 187 7.35 -4.19 31.90
N ILE A 188 8.62 -3.89 31.58
CA ILE A 188 9.78 -3.88 32.50
C ILE A 188 10.08 -2.43 32.88
#